data_AF-A0A8B7E1D0-F1
#
_entry.id   AF-A0A8B7E1D0-F1
#
_cell.length_a   1.000
_cell.length_b   1.000
_cell.length_c   1.000
_cell.angle_alpha   90.00
_cell.angle_beta   90.00
_cell.angle_gamma   90.00
#
_symmetry.space_group_name_H-M   'P 1'
#
loop_
_entity.id
_entity.type
_entity.pdbx_description
1 polymer ?
#
loop_
_entity_poly.entity_id
_entity_poly.type
_entity_poly.pdbx_seq_one_letter_code
_entity_poly.pdbx_strand_id
1 'polypeptide(L)'
;MEFCASVYAYNCLSRDEIMANKMLRSCLSMILGLANKNENSLSKYLVNLNPSKKSNEQSLDLFSSFNRLSLNYSLNAFRDLFIECFYESQSSFTNNVKSIVDEREWSILIDDRKTSYETSCNNYFVNHYIKSGRKLSWLIVNKNILRDEEINLLAQCSNNVREVYFLCPINFGGWKPKENIELLWIKISRYLITKKDFEENFLPWIILCEEFYLSLHDDIDFLKDIYKWIRYLNIKSLLIEYRGNVLRNLNELKNFITPKTI
;
A
#
# COMPACT_ATOMS: atom_id res chain seq x y z
N MET A 1 24.60 20.84 2.83
CA MET A 1 25.62 19.96 2.20
C MET A 1 25.00 19.06 1.15
N GLU A 2 23.89 18.38 1.47
CA GLU A 2 23.17 17.48 0.54
C GLU A 2 22.77 18.17 -0.76
N PHE A 3 22.22 19.40 -0.71
CA PHE A 3 21.91 20.16 -1.93
C PHE A 3 23.11 20.41 -2.85
N CYS A 4 24.23 20.88 -2.31
CA CYS A 4 25.43 21.09 -3.12
C CYS A 4 25.97 19.77 -3.68
N ALA A 5 25.89 18.68 -2.90
CA ALA A 5 26.27 17.34 -3.36
C ALA A 5 25.34 16.84 -4.48
N SER A 6 24.03 17.10 -4.39
CA SER A 6 23.05 16.78 -5.42
C SER A 6 23.28 17.56 -6.70
N VAL A 7 23.51 18.87 -6.60
CA VAL A 7 23.81 19.75 -7.74
C VAL A 7 25.12 19.32 -8.41
N TYR A 8 26.16 19.02 -7.63
CA TYR A 8 27.43 18.52 -8.15
C TYR A 8 27.25 17.17 -8.83
N ALA A 9 26.58 16.21 -8.18
CA ALA A 9 26.31 14.89 -8.73
C ALA A 9 25.54 14.97 -10.04
N TYR A 10 24.47 15.76 -10.09
CA TYR A 10 23.67 15.99 -11.30
C TYR A 10 24.50 16.54 -12.46
N ASN A 11 25.39 17.51 -12.21
CA ASN A 11 26.16 18.17 -13.27
C ASN A 11 27.43 17.41 -13.68
N CYS A 12 28.06 16.68 -12.76
CA CYS A 12 29.44 16.23 -12.92
C CYS A 12 29.59 14.71 -13.03
N LEU A 13 28.71 13.95 -12.37
CA LEU A 13 28.86 12.51 -12.20
C LEU A 13 27.96 11.74 -13.17
N SER A 14 28.46 10.60 -13.63
CA SER A 14 27.66 9.62 -14.34
C SER A 14 26.78 8.83 -13.37
N ARG A 15 25.78 8.14 -13.93
CA ARG A 15 24.86 7.28 -13.18
C ARG A 15 25.60 6.27 -12.30
N ASP A 16 26.58 5.57 -12.86
CA ASP A 16 27.27 4.49 -12.15
C ASP A 16 28.09 5.03 -10.97
N GLU A 17 28.63 6.24 -11.10
CA GLU A 17 29.36 6.93 -10.03
C GLU A 17 28.42 7.38 -8.90
N ILE A 18 27.24 7.92 -9.22
CA ILE A 18 26.22 8.29 -8.21
C ILE A 18 25.76 7.03 -7.46
N MET A 19 25.50 5.95 -8.19
CA MET A 19 25.04 4.69 -7.60
C MET A 19 26.13 3.97 -6.84
N ALA A 20 27.43 4.13 -7.14
CA ALA A 20 28.49 3.52 -6.33
C ALA A 20 28.65 4.20 -4.95
N ASN A 21 28.16 5.43 -4.79
CA ASN A 21 28.39 6.24 -3.60
C ASN A 21 27.17 6.27 -2.65
N LYS A 22 27.31 5.68 -1.46
CA LYS A 22 26.24 5.59 -0.45
C LYS A 22 25.69 6.96 -0.02
N MET A 23 26.53 7.99 0.03
CA MET A 23 26.13 9.35 0.43
C MET A 23 25.37 10.08 -0.69
N LEU A 24 25.70 9.82 -1.96
CA LEU A 24 24.94 10.37 -3.08
C LEU A 24 23.61 9.65 -3.27
N ARG A 25 23.52 8.36 -2.91
CA ARG A 25 22.26 7.62 -2.87
C ARG A 25 21.23 8.25 -1.94
N SER A 26 21.62 8.78 -0.77
CA SER A 26 20.68 9.49 0.11
C SER A 26 20.25 10.85 -0.45
N CYS A 27 20.99 11.39 -1.41
CA CYS A 27 20.72 12.66 -2.09
C CYS A 27 19.92 12.48 -3.39
N LEU A 28 19.49 11.26 -3.72
CA LEU A 28 18.94 10.91 -5.02
C LEU A 28 17.60 11.61 -5.30
N SER A 29 16.77 11.83 -4.27
CA SER A 29 15.52 12.57 -4.40
C SER A 29 15.74 13.95 -5.00
N MET A 30 16.71 14.66 -4.43
CA MET A 30 17.07 15.99 -4.84
C MET A 30 17.76 15.97 -6.21
N ILE A 31 18.63 14.99 -6.51
CA ILE A 31 19.22 14.81 -7.85
C ILE A 31 18.14 14.59 -8.91
N LEU A 32 17.12 13.76 -8.62
CA LEU A 32 16.00 13.50 -9.52
C LEU A 32 15.10 14.74 -9.68
N GLY A 33 14.86 15.48 -8.61
CA GLY A 33 14.15 16.75 -8.64
C GLY A 33 14.82 17.78 -9.56
N LEU A 34 16.17 17.83 -9.58
CA LEU A 34 16.94 18.67 -10.49
C LEU A 34 16.82 18.26 -11.96
N ALA A 35 16.55 16.98 -12.24
CA ALA A 35 16.33 16.49 -13.60
C ALA A 35 14.92 16.81 -14.15
N ASN A 36 14.01 17.31 -13.30
CA ASN A 36 12.68 17.71 -13.75
C ASN A 36 12.73 18.99 -14.61
N LYS A 37 12.18 18.92 -15.82
CA LYS A 37 12.17 20.01 -16.81
C LYS A 37 10.90 20.87 -16.81
N ASN A 38 10.04 20.75 -15.79
CA ASN A 38 8.86 21.61 -15.67
C ASN A 38 9.26 23.11 -15.74
N GLU A 39 8.37 23.97 -16.23
CA GLU A 39 8.67 25.38 -16.46
C GLU A 39 9.09 26.13 -15.19
N ASN A 40 8.60 25.66 -14.04
CA ASN A 40 8.91 26.13 -12.69
C ASN A 40 10.09 25.41 -12.01
N SER A 41 10.84 24.59 -12.75
CA SER A 41 11.97 23.86 -12.16
C SER A 41 13.14 24.77 -11.83
N LEU A 42 13.68 24.60 -10.61
CA LEU A 42 14.93 25.23 -10.15
C LEU A 42 16.12 24.94 -11.08
N SER A 43 16.03 23.88 -11.91
CA SER A 43 17.07 23.48 -12.87
C SER A 43 17.49 24.59 -13.82
N LYS A 44 16.55 25.46 -14.23
CA LYS A 44 16.83 26.61 -15.12
C LYS A 44 17.74 27.67 -14.49
N TYR A 45 17.80 27.72 -13.15
CA TYR A 45 18.57 28.70 -12.38
C TYR A 45 19.89 28.14 -11.85
N LEU A 46 20.16 26.85 -12.05
CA LEU A 46 21.41 26.23 -11.62
C LEU A 46 22.48 26.42 -12.70
N VAL A 47 23.64 26.93 -12.26
CA VAL A 47 24.81 27.10 -13.12
C VAL A 47 25.27 25.74 -13.64
N ASN A 48 25.44 25.61 -14.96
CA ASN A 48 26.06 24.43 -15.55
C ASN A 48 27.53 24.39 -15.11
N LEU A 49 27.83 23.55 -14.13
CA LEU A 49 29.17 23.41 -13.55
C LEU A 49 30.15 22.66 -14.46
N ASN A 50 29.70 22.11 -15.59
CA ASN A 50 30.56 21.36 -16.50
C ASN A 50 30.19 21.58 -17.98
N PRO A 51 30.48 22.77 -18.55
CA PRO A 51 30.04 23.16 -19.89
C PRO A 51 30.62 22.31 -21.03
N SER A 52 31.68 21.52 -20.77
CA SER A 52 32.32 20.62 -21.73
C SER A 52 31.56 19.30 -21.95
N LYS A 53 30.75 18.87 -20.98
CA LYS A 53 29.77 17.79 -21.18
C LYS A 53 28.51 18.45 -21.72
N LYS A 54 28.32 18.42 -23.05
CA LYS A 54 27.03 18.80 -23.67
C LYS A 54 25.91 18.16 -22.86
N SER A 55 25.03 18.97 -22.27
CA SER A 55 23.81 18.53 -21.58
C SER A 55 22.77 17.98 -22.57
N ASN A 56 23.24 17.32 -23.63
CA ASN A 56 22.44 16.82 -24.72
C ASN A 56 21.74 15.54 -24.26
N GLU A 57 20.40 15.60 -24.28
CA GLU A 57 19.49 14.46 -24.49
C GLU A 57 19.40 13.37 -23.40
N GLN A 58 20.19 13.42 -22.33
CA GLN A 58 20.15 12.40 -21.26
C GLN A 58 18.93 12.48 -20.32
N SER A 59 18.02 13.44 -20.51
CA SER A 59 16.81 13.56 -19.69
C SER A 59 15.78 12.42 -19.88
N LEU A 60 16.00 11.51 -20.83
CA LEU A 60 15.06 10.45 -21.16
C LEU A 60 15.48 9.05 -20.70
N ASP A 61 16.68 8.87 -20.12
CA ASP A 61 17.14 7.54 -19.69
C ASP A 61 17.11 7.34 -18.16
N LEU A 62 16.68 8.32 -17.38
CA LEU A 62 16.47 8.16 -15.92
C LEU A 62 15.24 7.27 -15.62
N PHE A 63 14.23 7.27 -16.49
CA PHE A 63 13.01 6.48 -16.34
C PHE A 63 13.17 5.01 -16.79
N SER A 64 13.90 4.74 -17.88
CA SER A 64 14.30 3.37 -18.27
C SER A 64 15.28 2.77 -17.22
N SER A 65 16.11 3.62 -16.62
CA SER A 65 16.96 3.30 -15.49
C SER A 65 16.15 2.93 -14.25
N PHE A 66 15.00 3.58 -14.02
CA PHE A 66 14.04 3.25 -12.95
C PHE A 66 13.60 1.78 -13.00
N ASN A 67 13.25 1.29 -14.20
CA ASN A 67 12.85 -0.10 -14.42
C ASN A 67 14.01 -1.10 -14.26
N ARG A 68 15.27 -0.72 -14.55
CA ARG A 68 16.44 -1.57 -14.31
C ARG A 68 16.97 -1.52 -12.87
N LEU A 69 16.77 -0.41 -12.16
CA LEU A 69 17.20 -0.19 -10.77
C LEU A 69 16.38 -1.00 -9.76
N SER A 70 15.16 -1.41 -10.13
CA SER A 70 14.32 -2.28 -9.32
C SER A 70 14.82 -3.73 -9.19
N LEU A 71 16.00 -4.06 -9.73
CA LEU A 71 16.52 -5.44 -9.71
C LEU A 71 17.57 -5.71 -8.62
N ASN A 72 18.13 -4.71 -7.93
CA ASN A 72 19.38 -4.93 -7.16
C ASN A 72 19.48 -4.43 -5.70
N TYR A 73 18.52 -3.72 -5.09
CA TYR A 73 18.46 -3.47 -3.62
C TYR A 73 17.03 -3.13 -3.18
N SER A 74 16.72 -3.28 -1.88
CA SER A 74 15.41 -3.09 -1.22
C SER A 74 14.44 -2.20 -2.01
N LEU A 75 13.62 -2.86 -2.84
CA LEU A 75 12.67 -2.27 -3.79
C LEU A 75 11.88 -1.11 -3.19
N ASN A 76 11.56 -1.22 -1.90
CA ASN A 76 10.58 -0.38 -1.24
C ASN A 76 11.12 1.02 -0.96
N ALA A 77 12.31 1.16 -0.35
CA ALA A 77 12.86 2.48 0.00
C ALA A 77 13.10 3.36 -1.23
N PHE A 78 13.51 2.77 -2.35
CA PHE A 78 13.70 3.50 -3.60
C PHE A 78 12.37 3.86 -4.27
N ARG A 79 11.38 2.96 -4.21
CA ARG A 79 10.02 3.22 -4.71
C ARG A 79 9.35 4.33 -3.91
N ASP A 80 9.53 4.38 -2.60
CA ASP A 80 8.91 5.42 -1.77
C ASP A 80 9.52 6.79 -2.08
N LEU A 81 10.85 6.85 -2.24
CA LEU A 81 11.54 8.07 -2.67
C LEU A 81 11.03 8.59 -4.02
N PHE A 82 10.78 7.70 -4.99
CA PHE A 82 10.21 8.08 -6.29
C PHE A 82 8.86 8.78 -6.13
N ILE A 83 7.98 8.15 -5.35
CA ILE A 83 6.61 8.60 -5.12
C ILE A 83 6.62 9.99 -4.48
N GLU A 84 7.43 10.17 -3.45
CA GLU A 84 7.62 11.46 -2.77
C GLU A 84 8.14 12.53 -3.74
N CYS A 85 9.24 12.26 -4.45
CA CYS A 85 9.84 13.25 -5.37
C CYS A 85 8.89 13.64 -6.49
N PHE A 86 8.21 12.65 -7.07
CA PHE A 86 7.28 12.90 -8.16
C PHE A 86 6.06 13.70 -7.66
N TYR A 87 5.52 13.35 -6.49
CA TYR A 87 4.46 14.10 -5.84
C TYR A 87 4.88 15.55 -5.56
N GLU A 88 6.02 15.79 -4.92
CA GLU A 88 6.53 17.15 -4.64
C GLU A 88 6.74 17.97 -5.91
N SER A 89 7.24 17.32 -6.95
CA SER A 89 7.52 17.97 -8.23
C SER A 89 6.26 18.42 -8.98
N GLN A 90 5.08 17.92 -8.57
CA GLN A 90 3.79 18.14 -9.23
C GLN A 90 3.85 17.87 -10.74
N SER A 91 4.66 16.89 -11.13
CA SER A 91 4.87 16.53 -12.53
C SER A 91 3.65 15.83 -13.10
N SER A 92 3.39 16.05 -14.39
CA SER A 92 2.33 15.34 -15.12
C SER A 92 2.70 13.88 -15.36
N PHE A 93 1.71 12.99 -15.29
CA PHE A 93 1.86 11.59 -15.68
C PHE A 93 2.09 11.46 -17.20
N THR A 94 3.35 11.35 -17.61
CA THR A 94 3.73 10.96 -18.99
C THR A 94 3.51 9.46 -19.19
N ASN A 95 3.42 8.98 -20.44
CA ASN A 95 3.21 7.55 -20.73
C ASN A 95 4.25 6.64 -20.04
N ASN A 96 5.50 7.09 -19.92
CA ASN A 96 6.56 6.35 -19.24
C ASN A 96 6.30 6.23 -17.73
N VAL A 97 5.89 7.33 -17.08
CA VAL A 97 5.55 7.32 -15.65
C VAL A 97 4.33 6.44 -15.40
N LYS A 98 3.33 6.50 -16.28
CA LYS A 98 2.15 5.63 -16.18
C LYS A 98 2.55 4.17 -16.22
N SER A 99 3.40 3.76 -17.17
CA SER A 99 3.91 2.37 -17.25
C SER A 99 4.59 1.94 -15.96
N ILE A 100 5.42 2.78 -15.34
CA ILE A 100 6.08 2.48 -14.06
C ILE A 100 5.06 2.28 -12.93
N VAL A 101 4.08 3.17 -12.85
CA VAL A 101 3.03 3.11 -11.83
C VAL A 101 2.12 1.91 -12.04
N ASP A 102 1.86 1.55 -13.29
CA ASP A 102 1.00 0.45 -13.70
C ASP A 102 1.65 -0.93 -13.53
N GLU A 103 2.97 -1.03 -13.75
CA GLU A 103 3.77 -2.24 -13.55
C GLU A 103 4.05 -2.51 -12.07
N ARG A 104 3.93 -1.48 -11.22
CA ARG A 104 4.06 -1.64 -9.77
C ARG A 104 2.88 -2.44 -9.22
N GLU A 105 3.23 -3.44 -8.43
CA GLU A 105 2.29 -4.06 -7.52
C GLU A 105 2.02 -3.10 -6.34
N TRP A 106 0.81 -2.56 -6.27
CA TRP A 106 0.46 -1.56 -5.28
C TRP A 106 -0.09 -2.19 -4.01
N SER A 107 0.42 -1.69 -2.89
CA SER A 107 0.03 -2.13 -1.56
C SER A 107 -0.07 -0.92 -0.66
N ILE A 108 -1.21 -0.76 0.01
CA ILE A 108 -1.50 0.38 0.86
C ILE A 108 -1.55 -0.10 2.31
N LEU A 109 -0.63 0.43 3.13
CA LEU A 109 -0.64 0.28 4.57
C LEU A 109 -1.19 1.56 5.20
N ILE A 110 -2.20 1.42 6.06
CA ILE A 110 -2.73 2.46 6.95
C ILE A 110 -2.43 2.03 8.38
N ASP A 111 -1.49 2.70 9.03
CA ASP A 111 -1.07 2.42 10.41
C ASP A 111 -0.80 3.73 11.19
N ASP A 112 -0.48 3.62 12.48
CA ASP A 112 -0.17 4.78 13.33
C ASP A 112 1.13 5.51 12.97
N ARG A 113 2.02 4.88 12.18
CA ARG A 113 3.30 5.48 11.78
C ARG A 113 3.16 6.32 10.52
N LYS A 114 2.10 6.08 9.74
CA LYS A 114 1.84 6.79 8.49
C LYS A 114 1.58 8.27 8.74
N THR A 115 2.39 9.11 8.11
CA THR A 115 2.25 10.57 8.13
C THR A 115 1.17 11.04 7.16
N SER A 116 0.65 12.26 7.37
CA SER A 116 -0.28 12.89 6.41
C SER A 116 0.36 13.12 5.03
N TYR A 117 1.68 13.36 5.01
CA TYR A 117 2.44 13.48 3.77
C TYR A 117 2.46 12.17 2.97
N GLU A 118 2.77 11.05 3.60
CA GLU A 118 2.74 9.73 2.96
C GLU A 118 1.33 9.34 2.51
N THR A 119 0.30 9.69 3.28
CA THR A 119 -1.11 9.49 2.88
C THR A 119 -1.45 10.29 1.63
N SER A 120 -1.01 11.55 1.55
CA SER A 120 -1.22 12.40 0.38
C SER A 120 -0.52 11.88 -0.86
N CYS A 121 0.73 11.42 -0.71
CA CYS A 121 1.48 10.76 -1.77
C CYS A 121 0.74 9.52 -2.28
N ASN A 122 0.31 8.63 -1.38
CA ASN A 122 -0.45 7.43 -1.75
C ASN A 122 -1.75 7.79 -2.47
N ASN A 123 -2.53 8.74 -1.96
CA ASN A 123 -3.76 9.21 -2.59
C ASN A 123 -3.51 9.67 -4.03
N TYR A 124 -2.43 10.41 -4.29
CA TYR A 124 -2.13 10.92 -5.62
C TYR A 124 -1.92 9.79 -6.65
N PHE A 125 -1.14 8.78 -6.30
CA PHE A 125 -0.82 7.69 -7.22
C PHE A 125 -1.91 6.62 -7.32
N VAL A 126 -2.55 6.27 -6.20
CA VAL A 126 -3.67 5.32 -6.18
C VAL A 126 -4.84 5.85 -7.01
N ASN A 127 -5.09 7.17 -6.96
CA ASN A 127 -6.06 7.82 -7.85
C ASN A 127 -5.77 7.57 -9.32
N HIS A 128 -4.51 7.67 -9.73
CA HIS A 128 -4.12 7.37 -11.10
C HIS A 128 -4.30 5.88 -11.43
N TYR A 129 -3.75 5.01 -10.58
CA TYR A 129 -3.73 3.56 -10.79
C TYR A 129 -5.14 2.96 -10.90
N ILE A 130 -6.05 3.35 -10.01
CA ILE A 130 -7.45 2.90 -10.03
C ILE A 130 -8.18 3.41 -11.28
N LYS A 131 -7.95 4.67 -11.69
CA LYS A 131 -8.54 5.22 -12.93
C LYS A 131 -8.09 4.49 -14.19
N SER A 132 -6.93 3.85 -14.16
CA SER A 132 -6.46 2.96 -15.24
C SER A 132 -7.18 1.59 -15.26
N GLY A 133 -8.15 1.35 -14.38
CA GLY A 133 -8.91 0.10 -14.29
C GLY A 133 -8.16 -1.04 -13.60
N ARG A 134 -7.07 -0.74 -12.89
CA ARG A 134 -6.27 -1.73 -12.17
C ARG A 134 -6.74 -1.89 -10.73
N LYS A 135 -6.51 -3.08 -10.16
CA LYS A 135 -6.76 -3.39 -8.75
C LYS A 135 -5.45 -3.44 -7.97
N LEU A 136 -5.45 -2.85 -6.79
CA LEU A 136 -4.39 -2.97 -5.79
C LEU A 136 -4.24 -4.44 -5.39
N SER A 137 -3.03 -4.88 -5.08
CA SER A 137 -2.82 -6.22 -4.53
C SER A 137 -3.29 -6.29 -3.09
N TRP A 138 -2.82 -5.35 -2.25
CA TRP A 138 -3.07 -5.41 -0.81
C TRP A 138 -3.55 -4.07 -0.24
N LEU A 139 -4.56 -4.14 0.61
CA LEU A 139 -4.96 -3.06 1.52
C LEU A 139 -4.82 -3.58 2.95
N ILE A 140 -3.89 -3.00 3.71
CA ILE A 140 -3.57 -3.41 5.07
C ILE A 140 -3.92 -2.27 6.01
N VAL A 141 -4.76 -2.55 7.00
CA VAL A 141 -5.17 -1.59 8.02
C VAL A 141 -4.77 -2.11 9.39
N ASN A 142 -3.86 -1.38 10.02
CA ASN A 142 -3.33 -1.65 11.35
C ASN A 142 -3.45 -0.38 12.20
N LYS A 143 -4.67 0.14 12.25
CA LYS A 143 -5.05 1.35 12.98
C LYS A 143 -6.54 1.30 13.33
N ASN A 144 -6.87 1.63 14.57
CA ASN A 144 -8.25 1.58 15.08
C ASN A 144 -9.00 2.92 14.93
N ILE A 145 -8.29 4.05 14.92
CA ILE A 145 -8.84 5.39 14.74
C ILE A 145 -8.24 6.00 13.48
N LEU A 146 -9.06 6.18 12.45
CA LEU A 146 -8.65 6.77 11.19
C LEU A 146 -8.88 8.29 11.18
N ARG A 147 -7.94 9.02 10.58
CA ARG A 147 -8.13 10.43 10.19
C ARG A 147 -9.00 10.51 8.94
N ASP A 148 -9.63 11.66 8.70
CA ASP A 148 -10.50 11.88 7.52
C ASP A 148 -9.80 11.54 6.19
N GLU A 149 -8.52 11.90 6.04
CA GLU A 149 -7.71 11.57 4.86
C GLU A 149 -7.45 10.06 4.69
N GLU A 150 -7.36 9.31 5.79
CA GLU A 150 -7.17 7.86 5.79
C GLU A 150 -8.48 7.14 5.51
N ILE A 151 -9.61 7.66 6.01
CA ILE A 151 -10.96 7.16 5.67
C ILE A 151 -11.20 7.30 4.16
N ASN A 152 -10.85 8.45 3.58
CA ASN A 152 -10.97 8.67 2.14
C ASN A 152 -10.07 7.71 1.35
N LEU A 153 -8.81 7.54 1.75
CA LEU A 153 -7.90 6.59 1.11
C LEU A 153 -8.45 5.15 1.19
N LEU A 154 -8.90 4.73 2.37
CA LEU A 154 -9.50 3.43 2.60
C LEU A 154 -10.71 3.18 1.68
N ALA A 155 -11.67 4.10 1.66
CA ALA A 155 -12.88 3.99 0.86
C ALA A 155 -12.59 3.98 -0.65
N GLN A 156 -11.53 4.66 -1.06
CA GLN A 156 -11.07 4.64 -2.44
C GLN A 156 -10.45 3.29 -2.82
N CYS A 157 -9.53 2.79 -1.98
CA CYS A 157 -8.82 1.54 -2.20
C CYS A 157 -9.75 0.32 -2.15
N SER A 158 -10.73 0.34 -1.25
CA SER A 158 -11.57 -0.82 -0.94
C SER A 158 -12.38 -1.37 -2.11
N ASN A 159 -12.73 -0.53 -3.08
CA ASN A 159 -13.49 -0.98 -4.25
C ASN A 159 -12.58 -1.51 -5.37
N ASN A 160 -11.26 -1.36 -5.23
CA ASN A 160 -10.30 -1.69 -6.28
C ASN A 160 -9.10 -2.41 -5.68
N VAL A 161 -9.35 -3.44 -4.88
CA VAL A 161 -8.31 -4.25 -4.23
C VAL A 161 -8.62 -5.73 -4.36
N ARG A 162 -7.57 -6.55 -4.39
CA ARG A 162 -7.67 -8.01 -4.38
C ARG A 162 -7.76 -8.56 -2.98
N GLU A 163 -6.84 -8.16 -2.11
CA GLU A 163 -6.78 -8.70 -0.75
C GLU A 163 -6.80 -7.60 0.31
N VAL A 164 -7.50 -7.87 1.40
CA VAL A 164 -7.71 -6.93 2.51
C VAL A 164 -7.31 -7.55 3.83
N TYR A 165 -6.51 -6.82 4.61
CA TYR A 165 -5.99 -7.23 5.89
C TYR A 165 -6.38 -6.24 6.98
N PHE A 166 -7.15 -6.68 7.96
CA PHE A 166 -7.44 -5.95 9.18
C PHE A 166 -6.65 -6.54 10.34
N LEU A 167 -5.68 -5.79 10.87
CA LEU A 167 -4.79 -6.22 11.95
C LEU A 167 -5.21 -5.70 13.33
N CYS A 168 -6.31 -4.95 13.37
CA CYS A 168 -6.95 -4.46 14.58
C CYS A 168 -8.46 -4.24 14.31
N PRO A 169 -9.28 -4.14 15.37
CA PRO A 169 -10.63 -3.61 15.27
C PRO A 169 -10.61 -2.20 14.69
N ILE A 170 -11.60 -1.89 13.87
CA ILE A 170 -11.75 -0.59 13.22
C ILE A 170 -13.23 -0.24 13.15
N ASN A 171 -13.54 1.05 13.29
CA ASN A 171 -14.88 1.56 13.09
C ASN A 171 -14.95 2.26 11.72
N PHE A 172 -15.80 1.74 10.83
CA PHE A 172 -15.99 2.32 9.49
C PHE A 172 -17.05 3.43 9.43
N GLY A 173 -17.67 3.83 10.55
CA GLY A 173 -18.68 4.87 10.58
C GLY A 173 -19.92 4.54 9.74
N GLY A 174 -20.25 3.25 9.61
CA GLY A 174 -21.37 2.76 8.79
C GLY A 174 -21.06 2.64 7.29
N TRP A 175 -19.86 3.05 6.84
CA TRP A 175 -19.40 2.79 5.49
C TRP A 175 -19.23 1.28 5.25
N LYS A 176 -19.51 0.82 4.02
CA LYS A 176 -19.45 -0.60 3.62
C LYS A 176 -18.76 -0.78 2.27
N PRO A 177 -17.94 -1.84 2.10
CA PRO A 177 -17.40 -2.22 0.80
C PRO A 177 -18.51 -2.62 -0.17
N LYS A 178 -18.24 -2.50 -1.47
CA LYS A 178 -19.21 -2.84 -2.55
C LYS A 178 -18.72 -3.91 -3.50
N GLU A 179 -17.41 -4.01 -3.69
CA GLU A 179 -16.80 -4.88 -4.67
C GLU A 179 -16.27 -6.16 -4.03
N ASN A 180 -16.31 -7.26 -4.78
CA ASN A 180 -15.77 -8.54 -4.32
C ASN A 180 -14.24 -8.46 -4.21
N ILE A 181 -13.73 -9.13 -3.19
CA ILE A 181 -12.30 -9.30 -2.92
C ILE A 181 -11.93 -10.78 -2.97
N GLU A 182 -10.70 -11.06 -3.40
CA GLU A 182 -10.16 -12.41 -3.48
C GLU A 182 -9.94 -12.97 -2.07
N LEU A 183 -9.35 -12.16 -1.18
CA LEU A 183 -8.94 -12.59 0.15
C LEU A 183 -9.29 -11.56 1.22
N LEU A 184 -9.88 -12.02 2.31
CA LEU A 184 -10.05 -11.25 3.54
C LEU A 184 -9.30 -11.89 4.69
N TRP A 185 -8.40 -11.14 5.31
CA TRP A 185 -7.69 -11.53 6.52
C TRP A 185 -8.06 -10.59 7.68
N ILE A 186 -8.65 -11.15 8.74
CA ILE A 186 -8.96 -10.43 9.98
C ILE A 186 -8.13 -11.03 11.11
N LYS A 187 -7.17 -10.27 11.64
CA LYS A 187 -6.30 -10.67 12.74
C LYS A 187 -6.54 -9.78 13.94
N ILE A 188 -7.46 -10.20 14.80
CA ILE A 188 -7.88 -9.45 15.99
C ILE A 188 -7.65 -10.25 17.28
N SER A 189 -6.75 -11.24 17.26
CA SER A 189 -6.47 -12.12 18.41
C SER A 189 -5.90 -11.42 19.64
N ARG A 190 -5.49 -10.15 19.52
CA ARG A 190 -5.04 -9.30 20.63
C ARG A 190 -6.10 -8.34 21.17
N TYR A 191 -7.31 -8.38 20.62
CA TYR A 191 -8.35 -7.41 20.91
C TYR A 191 -9.65 -8.10 21.27
N LEU A 192 -10.18 -7.80 22.44
CA LEU A 192 -11.55 -8.16 22.80
C LEU A 192 -12.50 -7.17 22.13
N ILE A 193 -13.45 -7.69 21.36
CA ILE A 193 -14.49 -6.90 20.69
C ILE A 193 -15.85 -7.49 20.98
N THR A 194 -16.90 -6.68 20.87
CA THR A 194 -18.26 -7.18 21.02
C THR A 194 -18.74 -7.86 19.74
N LYS A 195 -19.74 -8.73 19.87
CA LYS A 195 -20.45 -9.31 18.72
C LYS A 195 -20.98 -8.22 17.78
N LYS A 196 -21.54 -7.15 18.35
CA LYS A 196 -22.11 -6.02 17.62
C LYS A 196 -21.04 -5.32 16.77
N ASP A 197 -19.89 -5.01 17.37
CA ASP A 197 -18.79 -4.36 16.65
C ASP A 197 -18.25 -5.25 15.54
N PHE A 198 -18.16 -6.57 15.76
CA PHE A 198 -17.75 -7.50 14.72
C PHE A 198 -18.74 -7.52 13.55
N GLU A 199 -20.03 -7.62 13.87
CA GLU A 199 -21.11 -7.65 12.88
C GLU A 199 -21.17 -6.36 12.07
N GLU A 200 -21.09 -5.20 12.73
CA GLU A 200 -21.18 -3.91 12.05
C GLU A 200 -19.97 -3.63 11.15
N ASN A 201 -18.76 -4.01 11.60
CA ASN A 201 -17.53 -3.61 10.92
C ASN A 201 -16.98 -4.68 9.97
N PHE A 202 -17.08 -5.96 10.29
CA PHE A 202 -16.42 -7.02 9.51
C PHE A 202 -17.37 -7.85 8.65
N LEU A 203 -18.61 -8.06 9.07
CA LEU A 203 -19.56 -8.85 8.28
C LEU A 203 -19.77 -8.33 6.85
N PRO A 204 -19.84 -7.00 6.60
CA PRO A 204 -19.93 -6.47 5.23
C PRO A 204 -18.77 -6.91 4.32
N TRP A 205 -17.57 -7.11 4.87
CA TRP A 205 -16.41 -7.58 4.11
C TRP A 205 -16.44 -9.09 3.89
N ILE A 206 -16.85 -9.85 4.90
CA ILE A 206 -16.91 -11.32 4.84
C ILE A 206 -17.89 -11.80 3.75
N ILE A 207 -18.98 -11.05 3.52
CA ILE A 207 -19.96 -11.38 2.47
C ILE A 207 -19.36 -11.22 1.06
N LEU A 208 -18.30 -10.42 0.90
CA LEU A 208 -17.70 -10.07 -0.39
C LEU A 208 -16.40 -10.81 -0.68
N CYS A 209 -15.91 -11.67 0.22
CA CYS A 209 -14.64 -12.37 0.03
C CYS A 209 -14.81 -13.78 -0.53
N GLU A 210 -13.88 -14.19 -1.40
CA GLU A 210 -13.79 -15.57 -1.86
C GLU A 210 -13.04 -16.47 -0.87
N GLU A 211 -11.99 -15.94 -0.24
CA GLU A 211 -11.20 -16.61 0.78
C GLU A 211 -11.23 -15.83 2.10
N PHE A 212 -11.37 -16.54 3.22
CA PHE A 212 -11.56 -15.93 4.54
C PHE A 212 -10.63 -16.51 5.61
N TYR A 213 -9.83 -15.63 6.20
CA TYR A 213 -8.89 -15.93 7.27
C TYR A 213 -9.24 -15.08 8.49
N LEU A 214 -9.40 -15.73 9.64
CA LEU A 214 -9.84 -15.09 10.87
C LEU A 214 -9.02 -15.58 12.07
N SER A 215 -8.41 -14.66 12.81
CA SER A 215 -7.72 -14.95 14.07
C SER A 215 -8.38 -14.15 15.18
N LEU A 216 -9.02 -14.86 16.12
CA LEU A 216 -9.87 -14.31 17.17
C LEU A 216 -9.18 -14.31 18.53
N HIS A 217 -9.60 -13.40 19.40
CA HIS A 217 -9.20 -13.40 20.81
C HIS A 217 -9.89 -14.58 21.53
N ASP A 218 -9.20 -15.19 22.48
CA ASP A 218 -9.69 -16.40 23.16
C ASP A 218 -10.96 -16.17 23.99
N ASP A 219 -11.17 -14.95 24.46
CA ASP A 219 -12.35 -14.55 25.24
C ASP A 219 -13.60 -14.23 24.40
N ILE A 220 -13.54 -14.32 23.06
CA ILE A 220 -14.71 -14.11 22.20
C ILE A 220 -15.70 -15.28 22.35
N ASP A 221 -16.95 -15.00 22.72
CA ASP A 221 -17.97 -16.02 22.98
C ASP A 221 -18.97 -16.24 21.82
N PHE A 222 -18.92 -15.40 20.79
CA PHE A 222 -19.87 -15.39 19.68
C PHE A 222 -19.41 -16.19 18.44
N LEU A 223 -18.47 -17.13 18.57
CA LEU A 223 -18.02 -17.98 17.46
C LEU A 223 -19.18 -18.75 16.78
N LYS A 224 -20.20 -19.14 17.55
CA LYS A 224 -21.42 -19.77 17.02
C LYS A 224 -22.17 -18.86 16.04
N ASP A 225 -22.16 -17.55 16.28
CA ASP A 225 -22.81 -16.60 15.39
C ASP A 225 -21.98 -16.36 14.13
N ILE A 226 -20.64 -16.34 14.25
CA ILE A 226 -19.74 -16.32 13.09
C ILE A 226 -20.03 -17.49 12.16
N TYR A 227 -20.14 -18.71 12.70
CA TYR A 227 -20.54 -19.87 11.90
C TYR A 227 -21.89 -19.67 11.18
N LYS A 228 -22.90 -19.12 11.87
CA LYS A 228 -24.22 -18.86 11.25
C LYS A 228 -24.14 -17.86 10.11
N TRP A 229 -23.29 -16.84 10.24
CA TRP A 229 -23.09 -15.85 9.19
C TRP A 229 -22.40 -16.45 7.96
N ILE A 230 -21.35 -17.25 8.16
CA ILE A 230 -20.52 -17.74 7.05
C ILE A 230 -20.99 -19.04 6.40
N ARG A 231 -21.83 -19.84 7.08
CA ARG A 231 -22.26 -21.18 6.57
C ARG A 231 -23.02 -21.17 5.25
N TYR A 232 -23.57 -20.02 4.85
CA TYR A 232 -24.31 -19.84 3.60
C TYR A 232 -23.51 -19.10 2.53
N LEU A 233 -22.28 -18.69 2.85
CA LEU A 233 -21.40 -18.01 1.91
C LEU A 233 -20.62 -19.04 1.09
N ASN A 234 -20.35 -18.71 -0.17
CA ASN A 234 -19.57 -19.54 -1.07
C ASN A 234 -18.06 -19.30 -0.90
N ILE A 235 -17.56 -19.49 0.32
CA ILE A 235 -16.14 -19.30 0.66
C ILE A 235 -15.33 -20.50 0.13
N LYS A 236 -14.35 -20.23 -0.74
CA LYS A 236 -13.48 -21.23 -1.37
C LYS A 236 -12.44 -21.79 -0.38
N SER A 237 -11.89 -20.91 0.46
CA SER A 237 -10.87 -21.24 1.47
C SER A 237 -11.22 -20.57 2.78
N LEU A 238 -11.24 -21.34 3.87
CA LEU A 238 -11.56 -20.87 5.22
C LEU A 238 -10.45 -21.26 6.19
N LEU A 239 -9.99 -20.31 7.00
CA LEU A 239 -9.11 -20.60 8.13
C LEU A 239 -9.52 -19.75 9.33
N ILE A 240 -9.84 -20.39 10.46
CA ILE A 240 -10.15 -19.72 11.72
C ILE A 240 -9.19 -20.20 12.81
N GLU A 241 -8.47 -19.27 13.42
CA GLU A 241 -7.66 -19.48 14.62
C GLU A 241 -8.43 -18.99 15.85
N TYR A 242 -8.64 -19.87 16.82
CA TYR A 242 -9.36 -19.53 18.06
C TYR A 242 -9.01 -20.51 19.19
N ARG A 243 -8.61 -20.00 20.38
CA ARG A 243 -8.24 -20.81 21.56
C ARG A 243 -7.20 -21.87 21.26
N GLY A 244 -6.17 -21.51 20.49
CA GLY A 244 -5.10 -22.42 20.06
C GLY A 244 -5.53 -23.50 19.05
N ASN A 245 -6.77 -23.48 18.56
CA ASN A 245 -7.25 -24.38 17.51
C ASN A 245 -7.16 -23.69 16.14
N VAL A 246 -6.85 -24.47 15.11
CA VAL A 246 -6.87 -24.02 13.71
C VAL A 246 -7.95 -24.82 12.97
N LEU A 247 -9.00 -24.12 12.52
CA LEU A 247 -10.18 -24.68 11.86
C LEU A 247 -10.12 -24.33 10.38
N ARG A 248 -9.96 -25.31 9.50
CA ARG A 248 -9.65 -25.13 8.07
C ARG A 248 -10.86 -25.23 7.14
N ASN A 249 -12.05 -25.47 7.67
CA ASN A 249 -13.29 -25.56 6.89
C ASN A 249 -14.53 -25.45 7.80
N LEU A 250 -15.70 -25.31 7.17
CA LEU A 250 -16.98 -25.18 7.86
C LEU A 250 -17.34 -26.43 8.70
N ASN A 251 -16.87 -27.62 8.32
CA ASN A 251 -17.15 -28.85 9.07
C ASN A 251 -16.37 -28.89 10.38
N GLU A 252 -15.08 -28.54 10.35
CA GLU A 252 -14.25 -28.39 11.54
C GLU A 252 -14.83 -27.35 12.50
N LEU A 253 -15.22 -26.18 11.96
CA LEU A 253 -15.87 -25.14 12.75
C LEU A 253 -17.18 -25.63 13.38
N LYS A 254 -18.03 -26.30 12.60
CA LYS A 254 -19.30 -26.87 13.11
C LYS A 254 -19.05 -27.88 14.23
N ASN A 255 -18.10 -28.78 14.06
CA ASN A 255 -17.77 -29.79 15.06
C ASN A 255 -17.21 -29.16 16.33
N PHE A 256 -16.43 -28.09 16.21
CA PHE A 256 -15.87 -27.36 17.33
C PHE A 256 -16.96 -26.66 18.18
N ILE A 257 -17.97 -26.05 17.55
CA ILE A 257 -19.02 -25.31 18.26
C ILE A 257 -20.19 -26.18 18.74
N THR A 258 -20.28 -27.43 18.27
CA THR A 258 -21.35 -28.35 18.65
C THR A 258 -21.00 -28.98 20.00
N PRO A 259 -21.90 -28.95 21.01
CA PRO A 259 -21.65 -29.63 22.27
C PRO A 259 -21.42 -31.12 22.01
N LYS A 260 -20.36 -31.69 22.55
CA LYS A 260 -20.25 -33.15 22.65
C LYS A 260 -21.32 -33.58 23.65
N THR A 261 -22.40 -34.19 23.17
CA THR A 261 -23.30 -34.97 24.03
C THR A 261 -22.46 -36.06 24.67
N ILE A 262 -22.26 -35.96 25.99
CA ILE A 262 -21.72 -37.02 26.84
C ILE A 262 -22.90 -37.87 27.29
#